data_AF-F0Z6S6-F1
#
_entry.id   AF-F0Z6S6-F1
#
_cell.length_a   1.000
_cell.length_b   1.000
_cell.length_c   1.000
_cell.angle_alpha   90.00
_cell.angle_beta   90.00
_cell.angle_gamma   90.00
#
_symmetry.space_group_name_H-M   'P 1'
#
loop_
_entity.id
_entity.type
_entity.pdbx_description
1 polymer ?
#
loop_
_entity_poly.entity_id
_entity_poly.type
_entity_poly.pdbx_seq_one_letter_code
_entity_poly.pdbx_strand_id
1 'polypeptide(L)'
;MINIKSVLYSSLFFSLASADFTSFITPSNLNRYNLKREKVEPVFDLDNRDYVESLVVLSFPGVLLSIFIIVLGLVVLFLRNCISIKKKSSKEKQEEKDVKTLGADFDTSSIISDYQPSKTVSSKWHFKIVKFFVFIIIITTIVGVILGLTSNSTASKDLNGFFSNMELNAKNAKKTGANLVHALAGKTDVSKTVVKNLKPLLDELNNMTISTHQAKVEETNLNLLRQSISIMGYVVAIITCAWGIFGVANGKSWTFMLLCYLSLLSISITLLSMGLHIPLSAASSDLCNSLEDYLDTGISPPWMKKWIDCEPSPAINKVVTYSQTELDKLVKMINLFSVAYTKKSYTVENIKTLKLDELRAIIPIDQVPLFDSKFDQITIPAILSVPRLENIAECKFVKDYFNYTKNNYCDEIIDGVNKIVISEILISVIWIPGFIFAVIYSKDGTINNESNSNSNNNQNNHNNEEGDEEEEVRGPNNNINNNIQNNNN
;
A
#
# COMPACT_ATOMS: atom_id res chain seq x y z
N MET A 1 -10.94 -19.49 -41.14
CA MET A 1 -11.96 -19.80 -40.10
C MET A 1 -11.46 -19.29 -38.76
N ILE A 2 -12.07 -18.24 -38.22
CA ILE A 2 -11.76 -17.75 -36.87
C ILE A 2 -12.37 -18.75 -35.89
N ASN A 3 -11.53 -19.38 -35.07
CA ASN A 3 -11.98 -20.39 -34.11
C ASN A 3 -12.81 -19.72 -33.02
N ILE A 4 -14.10 -20.05 -32.94
CA ILE A 4 -15.09 -19.47 -32.00
C ILE A 4 -14.58 -19.53 -30.54
N LYS A 5 -13.75 -20.53 -30.20
CA LYS A 5 -13.10 -20.60 -28.88
C LYS A 5 -12.18 -19.41 -28.60
N SER A 6 -11.45 -18.90 -29.59
CA SER A 6 -10.55 -17.74 -29.44
C SER A 6 -11.31 -16.43 -29.19
N VAL A 7 -12.52 -16.29 -29.74
CA VAL A 7 -13.36 -15.09 -29.56
C VAL A 7 -14.08 -15.11 -28.21
N LEU A 8 -14.45 -16.29 -27.73
CA LEU A 8 -14.99 -16.49 -26.38
C LEU A 8 -13.96 -16.15 -25.29
N TYR A 9 -12.68 -16.50 -25.47
CA TYR A 9 -11.66 -16.10 -24.50
C TYR A 9 -11.43 -14.57 -24.51
N SER A 10 -11.37 -13.91 -25.68
CA SER A 10 -11.12 -12.46 -25.72
C SER A 10 -12.28 -11.63 -25.16
N SER A 11 -13.53 -12.04 -25.41
CA SER A 11 -14.72 -11.34 -24.88
C SER A 11 -14.85 -11.46 -23.36
N LEU A 12 -14.45 -12.59 -22.78
CA LEU A 12 -14.45 -12.79 -21.33
C LEU A 12 -13.40 -11.91 -20.61
N PHE A 13 -12.23 -11.70 -21.22
CA PHE A 13 -11.20 -10.78 -20.68
C PHE A 13 -11.59 -9.30 -20.79
N PHE A 14 -12.22 -8.88 -21.90
CA PHE A 14 -12.71 -7.51 -22.04
C PHE A 14 -13.91 -7.20 -21.14
N SER A 15 -14.78 -8.18 -20.87
CA SER A 15 -15.88 -8.05 -19.91
C SER A 15 -15.40 -7.93 -18.47
N LEU A 16 -14.28 -8.59 -18.10
CA LEU A 16 -13.69 -8.42 -16.76
C LEU A 16 -13.07 -7.02 -16.60
N ALA A 17 -12.43 -6.48 -17.63
CA ALA A 17 -11.83 -5.14 -17.58
C ALA A 17 -12.86 -3.99 -17.53
N SER A 18 -14.13 -4.29 -17.84
CA SER A 18 -15.25 -3.33 -17.81
C SER A 18 -16.24 -3.59 -16.67
N ALA A 19 -16.00 -4.62 -15.85
CA ALA A 19 -16.81 -4.86 -14.66
C ALA A 19 -16.59 -3.72 -13.66
N ASP A 20 -17.67 -3.10 -13.21
CA ASP A 20 -17.63 -2.06 -12.20
C ASP A 20 -17.33 -2.68 -10.83
N PHE A 21 -16.05 -2.92 -10.57
CA PHE A 21 -15.58 -3.48 -9.30
C PHE A 21 -15.75 -2.51 -8.13
N THR A 22 -16.08 -1.24 -8.37
CA THR A 22 -16.34 -0.28 -7.28
C THR A 22 -17.54 -0.69 -6.43
N SER A 23 -18.51 -1.36 -7.05
CA SER A 23 -19.68 -1.92 -6.36
C SER A 23 -19.39 -3.23 -5.62
N PHE A 24 -18.34 -3.96 -6.03
CA PHE A 24 -18.08 -5.33 -5.58
C PHE A 24 -17.44 -5.40 -4.19
N ILE A 25 -16.81 -4.31 -3.75
CA ILE A 25 -16.14 -4.19 -2.46
C ILE A 25 -16.50 -2.83 -1.88
N THR A 26 -17.76 -2.64 -1.48
CA THR A 26 -18.08 -1.61 -0.49
C THR A 26 -17.78 -2.23 0.88
N PRO A 27 -16.68 -1.85 1.56
CA PRO A 27 -16.27 -2.54 2.78
C PRO A 27 -17.33 -2.45 3.88
N SER A 28 -18.12 -1.37 3.88
CA SER A 28 -19.27 -1.12 4.76
C SER A 28 -20.39 -2.17 4.64
N ASN A 29 -20.51 -2.85 3.50
CA ASN A 29 -21.57 -3.85 3.25
C ASN A 29 -21.10 -5.30 3.49
N LEU A 30 -19.82 -5.51 3.82
CA LEU A 30 -19.29 -6.84 4.06
C LEU A 30 -19.79 -7.38 5.41
N ASN A 31 -20.51 -8.50 5.38
CA ASN A 31 -20.89 -9.20 6.59
C ASN A 31 -19.63 -9.68 7.34
N ARG A 32 -19.55 -9.33 8.63
CA ARG A 32 -18.42 -9.68 9.50
C ARG A 32 -18.78 -10.86 10.38
N TYR A 33 -17.81 -11.75 10.55
CA TYR A 33 -17.96 -12.94 11.38
C TYR A 33 -16.71 -13.13 12.23
N ASN A 34 -16.85 -13.35 13.53
CA ASN A 34 -15.72 -13.74 14.40
C ASN A 34 -15.27 -15.18 14.12
N LEU A 35 -14.27 -15.69 14.85
CA LEU A 35 -13.78 -17.07 14.68
C LEU A 35 -14.84 -18.13 15.04
N LYS A 36 -15.84 -17.77 15.85
CA LYS A 36 -16.99 -18.62 16.18
C LYS A 36 -18.10 -18.57 15.13
N ARG A 37 -17.93 -17.78 14.05
CA ARG A 37 -18.91 -17.54 12.98
C ARG A 37 -20.16 -16.80 13.44
N GLU A 38 -20.08 -16.07 14.53
CA GLU A 38 -21.13 -15.17 14.99
C GLU A 38 -21.01 -13.87 14.22
N LYS A 39 -22.15 -13.29 13.82
CA LYS A 39 -22.17 -12.02 13.11
C LYS A 39 -21.70 -10.91 14.04
N VAL A 40 -20.74 -10.12 13.60
CA VAL A 40 -20.20 -8.97 14.35
C VAL A 40 -20.67 -7.68 13.69
N GLU A 41 -21.02 -6.69 14.50
CA GLU A 41 -21.40 -5.38 14.00
C GLU A 41 -20.17 -4.62 13.46
N PRO A 42 -20.32 -3.84 12.37
CA PRO A 42 -19.24 -3.04 11.77
C PRO A 42 -19.00 -1.74 12.57
N VAL A 43 -18.88 -1.86 13.89
CA VAL A 43 -18.53 -0.76 14.78
C VAL A 43 -17.02 -0.85 15.03
N PHE A 44 -16.28 0.17 14.60
CA PHE A 44 -14.83 0.19 14.76
C PHE A 44 -14.45 0.10 16.24
N ASP A 45 -13.83 -1.01 16.65
CA ASP A 45 -13.34 -1.18 18.02
C ASP A 45 -12.23 -2.22 18.07
N LEU A 46 -10.96 -1.76 18.10
CA LEU A 46 -9.79 -2.64 18.15
C LEU A 46 -9.58 -3.32 19.51
N ASP A 47 -10.30 -2.92 20.56
CA ASP A 47 -10.28 -3.59 21.86
C ASP A 47 -11.36 -4.68 21.95
N ASN A 48 -12.40 -4.59 21.11
CA ASN A 48 -13.37 -5.64 20.98
C ASN A 48 -12.76 -6.85 20.26
N ARG A 49 -12.56 -7.92 21.01
CA ARG A 49 -12.01 -9.19 20.51
C ARG A 49 -12.81 -9.74 19.33
N ASP A 50 -14.14 -9.69 19.36
CA ASP A 50 -14.98 -10.21 18.28
C ASP A 50 -14.80 -9.40 16.99
N TYR A 51 -14.65 -8.08 17.12
CA TYR A 51 -14.34 -7.19 16.00
C TYR A 51 -12.98 -7.50 15.39
N VAL A 52 -11.92 -7.61 16.20
CA VAL A 52 -10.57 -7.97 15.73
C VAL A 52 -10.56 -9.34 15.08
N GLU A 53 -11.19 -10.34 15.71
CA GLU A 53 -11.35 -11.67 15.12
C GLU A 53 -12.07 -11.61 13.77
N SER A 54 -13.05 -10.71 13.63
CA SER A 54 -13.76 -10.55 12.36
C SER A 54 -12.89 -9.99 11.24
N LEU A 55 -11.97 -9.06 11.55
CA LEU A 55 -10.98 -8.58 10.59
C LEU A 55 -10.01 -9.69 10.18
N VAL A 56 -9.59 -10.52 11.14
CA VAL A 56 -8.75 -11.70 10.86
C VAL A 56 -9.49 -12.68 9.95
N VAL A 57 -10.76 -12.98 10.21
CA VAL A 57 -11.58 -13.85 9.34
C VAL A 57 -11.72 -13.25 7.94
N LEU A 58 -11.87 -11.93 7.81
CA LEU A 58 -11.92 -11.24 6.51
C LEU A 58 -10.63 -11.42 5.69
N SER A 59 -9.49 -11.64 6.34
CA SER A 59 -8.21 -11.91 5.69
C SER A 59 -8.08 -13.34 5.14
N PHE A 60 -8.82 -14.30 5.71
CA PHE A 60 -8.66 -15.73 5.41
C PHE A 60 -8.88 -16.08 3.93
N PRO A 61 -9.88 -15.53 3.20
CA PRO A 61 -10.03 -15.84 1.79
C PRO A 61 -8.75 -15.58 0.98
N GLY A 62 -8.09 -14.44 1.20
CA GLY A 62 -6.83 -14.11 0.50
C GLY A 62 -5.68 -15.04 0.89
N VAL A 63 -5.50 -15.27 2.20
CA VAL A 63 -4.43 -16.14 2.72
C VAL A 63 -4.61 -17.60 2.31
N LEU A 64 -5.81 -18.15 2.48
CA LEU A 64 -6.13 -19.54 2.13
C LEU A 64 -6.08 -19.75 0.62
N LEU A 65 -6.57 -18.81 -0.20
CA LEU A 65 -6.48 -18.90 -1.65
C LEU A 65 -5.01 -18.84 -2.11
N SER A 66 -4.18 -18.01 -1.48
CA SER A 66 -2.74 -17.97 -1.74
C SER A 66 -2.07 -19.33 -1.45
N ILE A 67 -2.30 -19.90 -0.26
CA ILE A 67 -1.77 -21.23 0.10
C ILE A 67 -2.28 -22.31 -0.85
N PHE A 68 -3.59 -22.31 -1.16
CA PHE A 68 -4.20 -23.27 -2.07
C PHE A 68 -3.57 -23.21 -3.47
N ILE A 69 -3.37 -22.00 -4.01
CA ILE A 69 -2.73 -21.82 -5.32
C ILE A 69 -1.28 -22.30 -5.28
N ILE A 70 -0.52 -22.03 -4.22
CA ILE A 70 0.84 -22.57 -4.07
C ILE A 70 0.83 -24.09 -4.14
N VAL A 71 -0.02 -24.75 -3.33
CA VAL A 71 -0.12 -26.21 -3.29
C VAL A 71 -0.53 -26.76 -4.66
N LEU A 72 -1.54 -26.17 -5.30
CA LEU A 72 -1.98 -26.56 -6.64
C LEU A 72 -0.85 -26.41 -7.67
N GLY A 73 -0.13 -25.28 -7.64
CA GLY A 73 1.01 -25.01 -8.50
C GLY A 73 2.13 -26.03 -8.32
N LEU A 74 2.45 -26.38 -7.07
CA LEU A 74 3.42 -27.43 -6.75
C LEU A 74 2.98 -28.80 -7.26
N VAL A 75 1.70 -29.16 -7.11
CA VAL A 75 1.15 -30.42 -7.65
C VAL A 75 1.25 -30.45 -9.18
N VAL A 76 0.90 -29.36 -9.86
CA VAL A 76 1.02 -29.25 -11.34
C VAL A 76 2.47 -29.41 -11.79
N LEU A 77 3.41 -28.76 -11.09
CA LEU A 77 4.84 -28.87 -11.39
C LEU A 77 5.39 -30.27 -11.10
N PHE A 78 4.94 -30.92 -10.02
CA PHE A 78 5.30 -32.30 -9.69
C PHE A 78 4.78 -33.29 -10.74
N LEU A 79 3.49 -33.20 -11.10
CA LEU A 79 2.88 -34.04 -12.14
C LEU A 79 3.59 -33.88 -13.48
N ARG A 80 3.98 -32.65 -13.82
CA ARG A 80 4.79 -32.37 -15.01
C ARG A 80 6.13 -33.11 -14.96
N ASN A 81 6.86 -33.04 -13.85
CA ASN A 81 8.14 -33.73 -13.69
C ASN A 81 7.97 -35.25 -13.78
N CYS A 82 6.92 -35.83 -13.17
CA CYS A 82 6.64 -37.27 -13.25
C CYS A 82 6.36 -37.74 -14.69
N ILE A 83 5.62 -36.96 -15.47
CA ILE A 83 5.33 -37.28 -16.89
C ILE A 83 6.62 -37.27 -17.73
N SER A 84 7.54 -36.33 -17.45
CA SER A 84 8.83 -36.25 -18.15
C SER A 84 9.72 -37.47 -17.90
N ILE A 85 9.71 -38.02 -16.68
CA ILE A 85 10.56 -39.17 -16.29
C ILE A 85 10.10 -40.46 -16.97
N LYS A 86 8.78 -40.73 -17.03
CA LYS A 86 8.24 -41.95 -17.67
C LYS A 86 8.62 -42.06 -19.16
N LYS A 87 8.75 -40.94 -19.85
CA LYS A 87 9.12 -40.91 -21.28
C LYS A 87 10.59 -41.29 -21.51
N LYS A 88 11.47 -41.01 -20.54
CA LYS A 88 12.91 -41.34 -20.61
C LYS A 88 13.17 -42.83 -20.37
N SER A 89 12.53 -43.42 -19.35
CA SER A 89 12.69 -44.84 -19.00
C SER A 89 12.16 -45.82 -20.07
N SER A 90 11.10 -45.45 -20.79
CA SER A 90 10.57 -46.29 -21.88
C SER A 90 11.48 -46.34 -23.10
N LYS A 91 12.29 -45.30 -23.31
CA LYS A 91 13.21 -45.20 -24.46
C LYS A 91 14.56 -45.87 -24.18
N GLU A 92 15.08 -45.74 -22.97
CA GLU A 92 16.34 -46.37 -22.56
C GLU A 92 16.25 -47.92 -22.64
N LYS A 93 15.07 -48.48 -22.35
CA LYS A 93 14.78 -49.92 -22.57
C LYS A 93 14.65 -50.33 -24.04
N GLN A 94 14.54 -49.38 -24.95
CA GLN A 94 14.41 -49.61 -26.39
C GLN A 94 15.79 -49.53 -27.06
N GLU A 95 16.64 -48.57 -26.66
CA GLU A 95 18.04 -48.51 -27.10
C GLU A 95 18.90 -49.64 -26.52
N GLU A 96 18.68 -50.09 -25.28
CA GLU A 96 19.41 -51.24 -24.72
C GLU A 96 19.09 -52.57 -25.45
N LYS A 97 17.97 -52.65 -26.18
CA LYS A 97 17.65 -53.81 -27.02
C LYS A 97 18.34 -53.78 -28.39
N ASP A 98 18.72 -52.59 -28.88
CA ASP A 98 19.34 -52.42 -30.20
C ASP A 98 20.88 -52.37 -30.15
N VAL A 99 21.48 -52.18 -28.96
CA VAL A 99 22.95 -52.11 -28.79
C VAL A 99 23.63 -53.49 -28.62
N LYS A 100 22.88 -54.61 -28.66
CA LYS A 100 23.49 -55.96 -28.62
C LYS A 100 24.00 -56.49 -29.96
N THR A 101 24.11 -55.67 -31.00
CA THR A 101 24.64 -56.12 -32.29
C THR A 101 25.38 -55.00 -33.02
N LEU A 102 26.64 -54.75 -32.66
CA LEU A 102 27.76 -54.49 -33.59
C LEU A 102 29.01 -54.14 -32.77
N GLY A 103 30.06 -54.96 -32.92
CA GLY A 103 31.42 -54.53 -32.67
C GLY A 103 31.97 -53.91 -33.95
N ALA A 104 32.51 -52.69 -33.87
CA ALA A 104 33.50 -52.14 -34.79
C ALA A 104 33.97 -50.78 -34.25
N ASP A 105 35.22 -50.48 -34.57
CA ASP A 105 36.08 -49.42 -34.03
C ASP A 105 35.51 -48.00 -34.17
N PHE A 106 35.72 -47.17 -33.13
CA PHE A 106 35.37 -45.76 -33.11
C PHE A 106 36.61 -44.88 -33.33
N ASP A 107 36.62 -44.19 -34.47
CA ASP A 107 37.57 -43.13 -34.82
C ASP A 107 37.07 -41.78 -34.27
N THR A 108 37.88 -41.13 -33.42
CA THR A 108 37.55 -39.94 -32.61
C THR A 108 37.82 -38.61 -33.31
N SER A 109 37.33 -38.38 -34.53
CA SER A 109 37.63 -37.15 -35.28
C SER A 109 36.45 -36.54 -36.03
N SER A 110 35.36 -36.19 -35.35
CA SER A 110 34.41 -35.16 -35.84
C SER A 110 33.41 -34.72 -34.76
N ILE A 111 33.83 -33.83 -33.85
CA ILE A 111 32.93 -33.22 -32.85
C ILE A 111 32.59 -31.75 -33.18
N ILE A 112 33.03 -31.23 -34.34
CA ILE A 112 32.86 -29.81 -34.65
C ILE A 112 32.45 -29.61 -36.13
N SER A 113 31.22 -29.97 -36.48
CA SER A 113 30.46 -29.28 -37.53
C SER A 113 29.00 -29.72 -37.45
N ASP A 114 28.10 -28.84 -37.88
CA ASP A 114 26.67 -29.12 -38.13
C ASP A 114 25.71 -28.93 -36.95
N TYR A 115 25.77 -27.74 -36.36
CA TYR A 115 24.54 -27.11 -35.87
C TYR A 115 23.75 -26.53 -37.06
N GLN A 116 23.16 -27.38 -37.89
CA GLN A 116 22.19 -26.91 -38.90
C GLN A 116 20.86 -26.56 -38.20
N PRO A 117 20.39 -25.30 -38.27
CA PRO A 117 19.10 -24.93 -37.71
C PRO A 117 17.98 -25.66 -38.48
N SER A 118 17.31 -26.60 -37.81
CA SER A 118 16.24 -27.40 -38.39
C SER A 118 15.12 -26.50 -38.93
N LYS A 119 14.68 -26.80 -40.16
CA LYS A 119 13.66 -26.04 -40.89
C LYS A 119 12.37 -25.93 -40.07
N THR A 120 11.98 -24.68 -39.85
CA THR A 120 10.82 -24.19 -39.12
C THR A 120 9.50 -24.66 -39.76
N VAL A 121 8.82 -25.63 -39.16
CA VAL A 121 7.46 -26.04 -39.59
C VAL A 121 6.39 -25.42 -38.68
N SER A 122 5.50 -24.63 -39.29
CA SER A 122 4.10 -24.36 -38.88
C SER A 122 3.75 -23.67 -37.53
N SER A 123 4.68 -23.06 -36.78
CA SER A 123 4.32 -22.39 -35.50
C SER A 123 4.11 -20.86 -35.54
N LYS A 124 4.24 -20.19 -36.70
CA LYS A 124 4.23 -18.71 -36.81
C LYS A 124 2.99 -18.06 -36.19
N TRP A 125 1.81 -18.68 -36.29
CA TRP A 125 0.57 -18.11 -35.75
C TRP A 125 0.47 -18.25 -34.23
N HIS A 126 0.80 -19.42 -33.68
CA HIS A 126 0.83 -19.67 -32.23
C HIS A 126 1.81 -18.73 -31.52
N PHE A 127 3.00 -18.53 -32.09
CA PHE A 127 4.00 -17.62 -31.52
C PHE A 127 3.56 -16.16 -31.55
N LYS A 128 2.83 -15.72 -32.59
CA LYS A 128 2.23 -14.38 -32.64
C LYS A 128 1.17 -14.20 -31.55
N ILE A 129 0.35 -15.22 -31.29
CA ILE A 129 -0.64 -15.20 -30.21
C ILE A 129 0.03 -15.14 -28.84
N VAL A 130 1.07 -15.93 -28.60
CA VAL A 130 1.82 -15.89 -27.34
C VAL A 130 2.43 -14.51 -27.11
N LYS A 131 3.05 -13.91 -28.14
CA LYS A 131 3.58 -12.55 -28.06
C LYS A 131 2.48 -11.53 -27.72
N PHE A 132 1.31 -11.68 -28.32
CA PHE A 132 0.16 -10.82 -28.03
C PHE A 132 -0.32 -10.97 -26.57
N PHE A 133 -0.47 -12.20 -26.05
CA PHE A 133 -0.85 -12.41 -24.65
C PHE A 133 0.19 -11.91 -23.66
N VAL A 134 1.48 -12.14 -23.93
CA VAL A 134 2.57 -11.61 -23.10
C VAL A 134 2.54 -10.08 -23.09
N PHE A 135 2.29 -9.45 -24.23
CA PHE A 135 2.12 -8.00 -24.32
C PHE A 135 0.92 -7.50 -23.49
N ILE A 136 -0.23 -8.18 -23.55
CA ILE A 136 -1.40 -7.85 -22.72
C ILE A 136 -1.08 -8.01 -21.22
N ILE A 137 -0.44 -9.12 -20.81
CA ILE A 137 -0.02 -9.35 -19.41
C ILE A 137 0.88 -8.20 -18.94
N ILE A 138 1.85 -7.79 -19.76
CA ILE A 138 2.78 -6.70 -19.41
C ILE A 138 2.01 -5.38 -19.25
N ILE A 139 1.15 -5.00 -20.20
CA ILE A 139 0.37 -3.76 -20.11
C ILE A 139 -0.53 -3.77 -18.89
N THR A 140 -1.31 -4.83 -18.67
CA THR A 140 -2.22 -4.93 -17.52
C THR A 140 -1.43 -4.90 -16.20
N THR A 141 -0.27 -5.55 -16.14
CA THR A 141 0.60 -5.50 -14.96
C THR A 141 1.13 -4.09 -14.73
N ILE A 142 1.60 -3.39 -15.76
CA ILE A 142 2.08 -1.99 -15.63
C ILE A 142 0.95 -1.08 -15.14
N VAL A 143 -0.24 -1.17 -15.74
CA VAL A 143 -1.41 -0.38 -15.32
C VAL A 143 -1.79 -0.70 -13.87
N GLY A 144 -1.86 -1.98 -13.51
CA GLY A 144 -2.11 -2.43 -12.14
C GLY A 144 -1.08 -1.87 -11.16
N VAL A 145 0.21 -2.01 -11.45
CA VAL A 145 1.30 -1.50 -10.60
C VAL A 145 1.20 0.02 -10.43
N ILE A 146 0.96 0.78 -11.51
CA ILE A 146 0.81 2.24 -11.43
C ILE A 146 -0.40 2.60 -10.55
N LEU A 147 -1.56 1.99 -10.79
CA LEU A 147 -2.77 2.22 -9.99
C LEU A 147 -2.56 1.86 -8.53
N GLY A 148 -1.94 0.71 -8.25
CA GLY A 148 -1.68 0.22 -6.91
C GLY A 148 -0.69 1.10 -6.15
N LEU A 149 0.44 1.45 -6.77
CA LEU A 149 1.46 2.32 -6.15
C LEU A 149 0.94 3.73 -5.90
N THR A 150 0.25 4.34 -6.87
CA THR A 150 -0.32 5.68 -6.71
C THR A 150 -1.36 5.72 -5.61
N SER A 151 -2.28 4.75 -5.59
CA SER A 151 -3.34 4.67 -4.58
C SER A 151 -2.80 4.35 -3.19
N ASN A 152 -1.81 3.45 -3.09
CA ASN A 152 -1.14 3.14 -1.83
C ASN A 152 -0.34 4.33 -1.28
N SER A 153 0.29 5.12 -2.15
CA SER A 153 0.98 6.35 -1.75
C SER A 153 0.01 7.39 -1.20
N THR A 154 -1.11 7.63 -1.90
CA THR A 154 -2.16 8.56 -1.46
C THR A 154 -2.77 8.10 -0.13
N ALA A 155 -3.32 6.88 -0.07
CA ALA A 155 -3.94 6.35 1.15
C ALA A 155 -2.97 6.34 2.35
N SER A 156 -1.68 6.03 2.12
CA SER A 156 -0.65 6.12 3.16
C SER A 156 -0.42 7.54 3.64
N LYS A 157 -0.34 8.51 2.72
CA LYS A 157 -0.11 9.91 3.06
C LYS A 157 -1.27 10.46 3.89
N ASP A 158 -2.49 10.09 3.52
CA ASP A 158 -3.71 10.57 4.17
C ASP A 158 -3.88 9.97 5.57
N LEU A 159 -3.66 8.66 5.72
CA LEU A 159 -3.63 7.99 7.02
C LEU A 159 -2.54 8.58 7.94
N ASN A 160 -1.31 8.70 7.45
CA ASN A 160 -0.22 9.31 8.24
C ASN A 160 -0.53 10.77 8.59
N GLY A 161 -1.16 11.51 7.67
CA GLY A 161 -1.60 12.88 7.87
C GLY A 161 -2.65 13.00 8.97
N PHE A 162 -3.64 12.10 8.98
CA PHE A 162 -4.64 11.98 10.04
C PHE A 162 -3.97 11.80 11.41
N PHE A 163 -3.23 10.71 11.62
CA PHE A 163 -2.62 10.44 12.92
C PHE A 163 -1.61 11.52 13.37
N SER A 164 -0.88 12.12 12.43
CA SER A 164 0.03 13.22 12.74
C SER A 164 -0.70 14.50 13.16
N ASN A 165 -1.83 14.82 12.53
CA ASN A 165 -2.64 15.97 12.91
C ASN A 165 -3.34 15.76 14.26
N MET A 166 -3.80 14.53 14.53
CA MET A 166 -4.37 14.17 15.84
C MET A 166 -3.34 14.32 16.96
N GLU A 167 -2.11 13.82 16.77
CA GLU A 167 -1.00 14.00 17.73
C GLU A 167 -0.65 15.50 17.92
N LEU A 168 -0.62 16.28 16.83
CA LEU A 168 -0.34 17.71 16.88
C LEU A 168 -1.41 18.47 17.70
N ASN A 169 -2.68 18.13 17.49
CA ASN A 169 -3.79 18.72 18.23
C ASN A 169 -3.71 18.38 19.72
N ALA A 170 -3.41 17.13 20.08
CA ALA A 170 -3.20 16.73 21.47
C ALA A 170 -2.03 17.50 22.13
N LYS A 171 -0.91 17.66 21.42
CA LYS A 171 0.25 18.47 21.88
C LYS A 171 -0.12 19.94 22.08
N ASN A 172 -0.91 20.52 21.16
CA ASN A 172 -1.37 21.89 21.27
C ASN A 172 -2.33 22.08 22.45
N ALA A 173 -3.23 21.14 22.69
CA ALA A 173 -4.12 21.14 23.84
C ALA A 173 -3.31 21.05 25.16
N LYS A 174 -2.35 20.11 25.25
CA LYS A 174 -1.42 20.00 26.39
C LYS A 174 -0.65 21.29 26.65
N LYS A 175 -0.10 21.92 25.60
CA LYS A 175 0.60 23.21 25.71
C LYS A 175 -0.32 24.31 26.23
N THR A 176 -1.58 24.33 25.78
CA THR A 176 -2.60 25.29 26.24
C THR A 176 -2.88 25.10 27.73
N GLY A 177 -3.07 23.85 28.20
CA GLY A 177 -3.23 23.55 29.63
C GLY A 177 -2.03 23.98 30.48
N ALA A 178 -0.80 23.71 30.01
CA ALA A 178 0.42 24.12 30.70
C ALA A 178 0.57 25.65 30.79
N ASN A 179 0.28 26.37 29.69
CA ASN A 179 0.30 27.83 29.66
C ASN A 179 -0.70 28.43 30.66
N LEU A 180 -1.89 27.82 30.77
CA LEU A 180 -2.91 28.26 31.70
C LEU A 180 -2.46 28.11 33.15
N VAL A 181 -1.85 26.98 33.49
CA VAL A 181 -1.29 26.74 34.84
C VAL A 181 -0.23 27.80 35.16
N HIS A 182 0.73 28.02 34.26
CA HIS A 182 1.79 29.00 34.44
C HIS A 182 1.23 30.42 34.61
N ALA A 183 0.19 30.77 33.85
CA ALA A 183 -0.37 32.11 33.90
C ALA A 183 -1.27 32.37 35.10
N LEU A 184 -2.01 31.37 35.58
CA LEU A 184 -2.88 31.56 36.75
C LEU A 184 -2.09 31.49 38.05
N ALA A 185 -1.05 30.64 38.10
CA ALA A 185 -0.21 30.42 39.27
C ALA A 185 0.53 31.69 39.70
N GLY A 186 0.31 32.14 40.94
CA GLY A 186 0.97 33.32 41.52
C GLY A 186 0.35 34.66 41.12
N LYS A 187 -0.37 34.73 39.99
CA LYS A 187 -1.05 35.96 39.55
C LYS A 187 -2.40 36.13 40.24
N THR A 188 -3.19 35.06 40.24
CA THR A 188 -4.59 35.08 40.71
C THR A 188 -4.79 34.41 42.07
N ASP A 189 -4.07 33.32 42.29
CA ASP A 189 -4.10 32.52 43.50
C ASP A 189 -2.72 31.88 43.75
N VAL A 190 -2.55 31.25 44.90
CA VAL A 190 -1.35 30.50 45.26
C VAL A 190 -1.13 29.38 44.25
N SER A 191 0.09 29.27 43.73
CA SER A 191 0.46 28.30 42.68
C SER A 191 0.03 26.87 43.01
N LYS A 192 0.08 26.47 44.30
CA LYS A 192 -0.36 25.14 44.75
C LYS A 192 -1.85 24.89 44.53
N THR A 193 -2.70 25.90 44.73
CA THR A 193 -4.15 25.81 44.52
C THR A 193 -4.48 25.70 43.03
N VAL A 194 -3.86 26.55 42.22
CA VAL A 194 -3.99 26.55 40.75
C VAL A 194 -3.61 25.19 40.18
N VAL A 195 -2.42 24.68 40.53
CA VAL A 195 -1.94 23.36 40.08
C VAL A 195 -2.87 22.25 40.54
N LYS A 196 -3.35 22.27 41.79
CA LYS A 196 -4.27 21.26 42.31
C LYS A 196 -5.58 21.21 41.51
N ASN A 197 -6.15 22.37 41.18
CA ASN A 197 -7.41 22.46 40.45
C ASN A 197 -7.25 22.14 38.95
N LEU A 198 -6.12 22.48 38.33
CA LEU A 198 -5.85 22.20 36.91
C LEU A 198 -5.24 20.82 36.65
N LYS A 199 -4.79 20.11 37.69
CA LYS A 199 -4.16 18.79 37.55
C LYS A 199 -5.01 17.77 36.78
N PRO A 200 -6.33 17.60 37.04
CA PRO A 200 -7.13 16.63 36.30
C PRO A 200 -7.12 16.86 34.79
N LEU A 201 -7.19 18.13 34.37
CA LEU A 201 -7.07 18.50 32.95
C LEU A 201 -5.68 18.17 32.39
N LEU A 202 -4.61 18.50 33.12
CA LEU A 202 -3.25 18.21 32.68
C LEU A 202 -3.00 16.70 32.52
N ASP A 203 -3.51 15.90 33.46
CA ASP A 203 -3.40 14.45 33.42
C ASP A 203 -4.15 13.91 32.19
N GLU A 204 -5.36 14.38 31.91
CA GLU A 204 -6.16 14.01 30.73
C GLU A 204 -5.46 14.39 29.41
N LEU A 205 -4.99 15.63 29.29
CA LEU A 205 -4.26 16.10 28.11
C LEU A 205 -2.94 15.36 27.89
N ASN A 206 -2.29 14.92 28.97
CA ASN A 206 -1.10 14.10 28.89
C ASN A 206 -1.42 12.69 28.42
N ASN A 207 -2.49 12.08 28.94
CA ASN A 207 -2.97 10.77 28.50
C ASN A 207 -3.34 10.79 27.02
N MET A 208 -4.10 11.80 26.59
CA MET A 208 -4.43 12.04 25.18
C MET A 208 -3.19 12.18 24.29
N THR A 209 -2.14 12.88 24.76
CA THR A 209 -0.89 13.01 24.00
C THR A 209 -0.18 11.65 23.86
N ILE A 210 -0.19 10.84 24.92
CA ILE A 210 0.44 9.51 24.92
C ILE A 210 -0.33 8.54 24.02
N SER A 211 -1.65 8.48 24.16
CA SER A 211 -2.52 7.58 23.38
C SER A 211 -2.45 7.90 21.88
N THR A 212 -2.57 9.17 21.50
CA THR A 212 -2.48 9.60 20.10
C THR A 212 -1.09 9.38 19.50
N HIS A 213 -0.02 9.52 20.30
CA HIS A 213 1.33 9.17 19.87
C HIS A 213 1.48 7.67 19.64
N GLN A 214 0.98 6.83 20.55
CA GLN A 214 1.00 5.37 20.39
C GLN A 214 0.22 4.92 19.15
N ALA A 215 -0.99 5.43 18.96
CA ALA A 215 -1.81 5.14 17.79
C ALA A 215 -1.09 5.51 16.48
N LYS A 216 -0.40 6.66 16.45
CA LYS A 216 0.42 7.06 15.30
C LYS A 216 1.56 6.08 15.04
N VAL A 217 2.28 5.63 16.07
CA VAL A 217 3.41 4.70 15.91
C VAL A 217 2.92 3.34 15.40
N GLU A 218 1.83 2.82 15.98
CA GLU A 218 1.22 1.56 15.57
C GLU A 218 0.74 1.61 14.12
N GLU A 219 0.01 2.68 13.73
CA GLU A 219 -0.44 2.84 12.34
C GLU A 219 0.74 3.01 11.38
N THR A 220 1.76 3.79 11.76
CA THR A 220 2.94 3.97 10.89
C THR A 220 3.60 2.61 10.61
N ASN A 221 3.73 1.75 11.62
CA ASN A 221 4.30 0.42 11.44
C ASN A 221 3.43 -0.48 10.55
N LEU A 222 2.10 -0.46 10.75
CA LEU A 222 1.16 -1.23 9.95
C LEU A 222 1.14 -0.76 8.49
N ASN A 223 1.15 0.55 8.28
CA ASN A 223 1.19 1.16 6.96
C ASN A 223 2.52 0.86 6.25
N LEU A 224 3.67 0.89 6.95
CA LEU A 224 4.96 0.46 6.39
C LEU A 224 4.94 -1.02 5.97
N LEU A 225 4.34 -1.90 6.78
CA LEU A 225 4.19 -3.31 6.44
C LEU A 225 3.34 -3.49 5.17
N ARG A 226 2.18 -2.82 5.12
CA ARG A 226 1.28 -2.80 3.95
C ARG A 226 2.00 -2.34 2.68
N GLN A 227 2.73 -1.22 2.78
CA GLN A 227 3.50 -0.69 1.66
C GLN A 227 4.59 -1.66 1.21
N SER A 228 5.32 -2.26 2.15
CA SER A 228 6.40 -3.20 1.85
C SER A 228 5.89 -4.43 1.12
N ILE A 229 4.76 -5.00 1.54
CA ILE A 229 4.15 -6.18 0.90
C ILE A 229 3.67 -5.84 -0.51
N SER A 230 3.01 -4.68 -0.68
CA SER A 230 2.51 -4.24 -1.99
C SER A 230 3.67 -3.98 -2.97
N ILE A 231 4.70 -3.24 -2.52
CA ILE A 231 5.90 -2.97 -3.33
C ILE A 231 6.62 -4.28 -3.70
N MET A 232 6.78 -5.19 -2.75
CA MET A 232 7.38 -6.50 -3.01
C MET A 232 6.59 -7.27 -4.08
N GLY A 233 5.25 -7.30 -3.98
CA GLY A 233 4.38 -7.92 -4.98
C GLY A 233 4.58 -7.34 -6.38
N TYR A 234 4.64 -6.01 -6.49
CA TYR A 234 4.85 -5.33 -7.76
C TYR A 234 6.26 -5.55 -8.34
N VAL A 235 7.30 -5.53 -7.51
CA VAL A 235 8.68 -5.84 -7.95
C VAL A 235 8.75 -7.26 -8.51
N VAL A 236 8.16 -8.24 -7.83
CA VAL A 236 8.10 -9.63 -8.32
C VAL A 236 7.31 -9.70 -9.63
N ALA A 237 6.18 -9.00 -9.76
CA ALA A 237 5.40 -8.98 -11.00
C ALA A 237 6.19 -8.38 -12.18
N ILE A 238 6.96 -7.31 -11.96
CA ILE A 238 7.82 -6.70 -12.99
C ILE A 238 8.95 -7.64 -13.41
N ILE A 239 9.64 -8.27 -12.44
CA ILE A 239 10.69 -9.25 -12.72
C ILE A 239 10.11 -10.42 -13.52
N THR A 240 8.90 -10.88 -13.15
CA THR A 240 8.20 -11.96 -13.87
C THR A 240 7.86 -11.54 -15.31
N CYS A 241 7.43 -10.30 -15.54
CA CYS A 241 7.20 -9.76 -16.88
C CYS A 241 8.49 -9.75 -17.72
N ALA A 242 9.59 -9.21 -17.17
CA ALA A 242 10.88 -9.18 -17.85
C ALA A 242 11.38 -10.60 -18.19
N TRP A 243 11.18 -11.54 -17.25
CA TRP A 243 11.51 -12.94 -17.45
C TRP A 243 10.61 -13.60 -18.51
N GLY A 244 9.35 -13.19 -18.61
CA GLY A 244 8.43 -13.63 -19.66
C GLY A 244 8.93 -13.25 -21.05
N ILE A 245 9.39 -12.01 -21.23
CA ILE A 245 10.01 -11.53 -22.48
C ILE A 245 11.25 -12.37 -22.80
N PHE A 246 12.14 -12.55 -21.82
CA PHE A 246 13.34 -13.36 -21.96
C PHE A 246 13.04 -14.82 -22.31
N GLY A 247 11.99 -15.39 -21.71
CA GLY A 247 11.54 -16.75 -21.97
C GLY A 247 11.05 -16.94 -23.40
N VAL A 248 10.24 -16.00 -23.89
CA VAL A 248 9.75 -15.99 -25.28
C VAL A 248 10.91 -15.80 -26.28
N ALA A 249 11.90 -14.98 -25.96
CA ALA A 249 13.05 -14.73 -26.84
C ALA A 249 13.98 -15.95 -26.95
N ASN A 250 14.29 -16.61 -25.83
CA ASN A 250 15.23 -17.73 -25.82
C ASN A 250 14.60 -19.09 -26.17
N GLY A 251 13.30 -19.26 -25.96
CA GLY A 251 12.58 -20.50 -26.28
C GLY A 251 13.03 -21.74 -25.49
N LYS A 252 13.90 -21.60 -24.49
CA LYS A 252 14.44 -22.74 -23.71
C LYS A 252 13.43 -23.19 -22.65
N SER A 253 13.23 -24.50 -22.46
CA SER A 253 12.24 -25.04 -21.50
C SER A 253 12.48 -24.58 -20.04
N TRP A 254 13.73 -24.39 -19.62
CA TRP A 254 14.07 -23.96 -18.26
C TRP A 254 13.62 -22.52 -17.96
N THR A 255 13.60 -21.63 -18.95
CA THR A 255 13.16 -20.24 -18.75
C THR A 255 11.65 -20.18 -18.49
N PHE A 256 10.87 -21.02 -19.19
CA PHE A 256 9.43 -21.17 -18.93
C PHE A 256 9.14 -21.84 -17.59
N MET A 257 10.00 -22.76 -17.13
CA MET A 257 9.86 -23.33 -15.79
C MET A 257 10.08 -22.27 -14.70
N LEU A 258 11.13 -21.44 -14.83
CA LEU A 258 11.34 -20.32 -13.91
C LEU A 258 10.21 -19.29 -13.98
N LEU A 259 9.68 -19.02 -15.17
CA LEU A 259 8.48 -18.18 -15.33
C LEU A 259 7.27 -18.74 -14.58
N CYS A 260 7.06 -20.05 -14.57
CA CYS A 260 5.98 -20.68 -13.80
C CYS A 260 6.15 -20.41 -12.29
N TYR A 261 7.35 -20.57 -11.75
CA TYR A 261 7.63 -20.31 -10.33
C TYR A 261 7.42 -18.85 -9.97
N LEU A 262 7.92 -17.93 -10.78
CA LEU A 262 7.77 -16.49 -10.57
C LEU A 262 6.30 -16.04 -10.69
N SER A 263 5.56 -16.59 -11.66
CA SER A 263 4.12 -16.30 -11.82
C SER A 263 3.32 -16.82 -10.61
N LEU A 264 3.63 -18.03 -10.13
CA LEU A 264 2.99 -18.61 -8.96
C LEU A 264 3.28 -17.76 -7.71
N LEU A 265 4.54 -17.33 -7.53
CA LEU A 265 4.94 -16.45 -6.45
C LEU A 265 4.23 -15.09 -6.53
N SER A 266 4.13 -14.51 -7.72
CA SER A 266 3.41 -13.24 -7.95
C SER A 266 1.92 -13.35 -7.60
N ILE A 267 1.23 -14.40 -8.06
CA ILE A 267 -0.17 -14.66 -7.68
C ILE A 267 -0.30 -14.84 -6.17
N SER A 268 0.63 -15.55 -5.54
CA SER A 268 0.59 -15.81 -4.10
C SER A 268 0.77 -14.54 -3.26
N ILE A 269 1.71 -13.67 -3.64
CA ILE A 269 1.97 -12.40 -2.95
C ILE A 269 0.80 -11.44 -3.17
N THR A 270 0.25 -11.35 -4.37
CA THR A 270 -0.90 -10.46 -4.67
C THR A 270 -2.16 -10.89 -3.90
N LEU A 271 -2.42 -12.19 -3.79
CA LEU A 271 -3.51 -12.70 -2.94
C LEU A 271 -3.28 -12.50 -1.45
N LEU A 272 -2.03 -12.61 -0.99
CA LEU A 272 -1.67 -12.28 0.39
C LEU A 272 -1.85 -10.78 0.66
N SER A 273 -1.43 -9.93 -0.27
CA SER A 273 -1.63 -8.47 -0.24
C SER A 273 -3.13 -8.16 -0.13
N MET A 274 -3.96 -8.79 -0.98
CA MET A 274 -5.41 -8.66 -0.94
C MET A 274 -6.00 -9.09 0.42
N GLY A 275 -5.50 -10.19 1.00
CA GLY A 275 -5.88 -10.64 2.34
C GLY A 275 -5.59 -9.63 3.46
N LEU A 276 -4.62 -8.73 3.27
CA LEU A 276 -4.32 -7.66 4.23
C LEU A 276 -5.08 -6.37 3.93
N HIS A 277 -5.24 -6.02 2.65
CA HIS A 277 -5.91 -4.78 2.25
C HIS A 277 -7.41 -4.80 2.50
N ILE A 278 -8.09 -5.95 2.32
CA ILE A 278 -9.53 -6.07 2.57
C ILE A 278 -9.90 -5.75 4.02
N PRO A 279 -9.33 -6.41 5.06
CA PRO A 279 -9.67 -6.07 6.44
C PRO A 279 -9.26 -4.65 6.82
N LEU A 280 -8.16 -4.15 6.26
CA LEU A 280 -7.75 -2.76 6.53
C LEU A 280 -8.73 -1.75 5.90
N SER A 281 -9.18 -2.01 4.68
CA SER A 281 -10.25 -1.24 4.01
C SER A 281 -11.53 -1.23 4.84
N ALA A 282 -11.92 -2.40 5.32
CA ALA A 282 -13.10 -2.58 6.17
C ALA A 282 -12.95 -1.81 7.49
N ALA A 283 -11.76 -1.83 8.11
CA ALA A 283 -11.49 -1.07 9.32
C ALA A 283 -11.51 0.44 9.08
N SER A 284 -10.91 0.94 7.99
CA SER A 284 -10.96 2.37 7.63
C SER A 284 -12.38 2.84 7.33
N SER A 285 -13.18 2.02 6.62
CA SER A 285 -14.59 2.33 6.37
C SER A 285 -15.39 2.42 7.66
N ASP A 286 -15.20 1.47 8.58
CA ASP A 286 -15.90 1.49 9.87
C ASP A 286 -15.46 2.66 10.74
N LEU A 287 -14.18 3.02 10.72
CA LEU A 287 -13.69 4.21 11.41
C LEU A 287 -14.41 5.45 10.86
N CYS A 288 -14.49 5.60 9.54
CA CYS A 288 -15.19 6.72 8.90
C CYS A 288 -16.68 6.76 9.23
N ASN A 289 -17.37 5.61 9.20
CA ASN A 289 -18.77 5.52 9.60
C ASN A 289 -18.94 5.88 11.08
N SER A 290 -18.06 5.39 11.95
CA SER A 290 -18.10 5.70 13.37
C SER A 290 -17.81 7.19 13.67
N LEU A 291 -16.94 7.82 12.88
CA LEU A 291 -16.70 9.27 12.93
C LEU A 291 -17.97 10.03 12.50
N GLU A 292 -18.62 9.61 11.43
CA GLU A 292 -19.87 10.21 10.95
C GLU A 292 -20.99 10.09 12.01
N ASP A 293 -21.18 8.90 12.57
CA ASP A 293 -22.16 8.67 13.64
C ASP A 293 -21.90 9.57 14.85
N TYR A 294 -20.64 9.77 15.24
CA TYR A 294 -20.29 10.69 16.31
C TYR A 294 -20.61 12.14 15.97
N LEU A 295 -20.32 12.58 14.74
CA LEU A 295 -20.60 13.95 14.30
C LEU A 295 -22.09 14.26 14.31
N ASP A 296 -22.90 13.29 13.92
CA ASP A 296 -24.36 13.42 13.78
C ASP A 296 -25.09 13.26 15.12
N THR A 297 -24.72 12.25 15.91
CA THR A 297 -25.43 11.93 17.17
C THR A 297 -24.81 12.57 18.41
N GLY A 298 -23.51 12.92 18.36
CA GLY A 298 -22.74 13.35 19.53
C GLY A 298 -22.40 12.23 20.53
N ILE A 299 -22.72 10.98 20.22
CA ILE A 299 -22.45 9.84 21.10
C ILE A 299 -21.04 9.33 20.84
N SER A 300 -20.16 9.39 21.86
CA SER A 300 -18.77 8.94 21.74
C SER A 300 -18.70 7.43 21.48
N PRO A 301 -18.07 6.97 20.38
CA PRO A 301 -17.91 5.55 20.11
C PRO A 301 -16.90 4.90 21.07
N PRO A 302 -16.94 3.56 21.23
CA PRO A 302 -16.09 2.85 22.20
C PRO A 302 -14.59 3.08 22.01
N TRP A 303 -14.10 3.02 20.77
CA TRP A 303 -12.68 3.24 20.43
C TRP A 303 -12.18 4.62 20.85
N MET A 304 -13.06 5.64 20.77
CA MET A 304 -12.71 7.01 21.04
C MET A 304 -12.42 7.20 22.52
N LYS A 305 -13.10 6.50 23.43
CA LYS A 305 -12.85 6.60 24.89
C LYS A 305 -11.41 6.30 25.29
N LYS A 306 -10.71 5.46 24.53
CA LYS A 306 -9.31 5.11 24.77
C LYS A 306 -8.34 6.15 24.22
N TRP A 307 -8.73 6.84 23.15
CA TRP A 307 -7.86 7.79 22.46
C TRP A 307 -8.07 9.21 23.00
N ILE A 308 -9.33 9.59 23.16
CA ILE A 308 -9.82 10.91 23.57
C ILE A 308 -11.16 10.70 24.30
N ASP A 309 -11.15 10.74 25.64
CA ASP A 309 -12.40 10.70 26.40
C ASP A 309 -13.11 12.06 26.34
N CYS A 310 -14.21 12.11 25.60
CA CYS A 310 -15.05 13.29 25.46
C CYS A 310 -16.33 13.22 26.26
N GLU A 311 -16.46 12.24 27.17
CA GLU A 311 -17.57 12.25 28.10
C GLU A 311 -17.45 13.43 29.08
N PRO A 312 -18.57 14.10 29.43
CA PRO A 312 -18.54 15.23 30.34
C PRO A 312 -17.97 14.81 31.71
N SER A 313 -16.70 15.12 31.95
CA SER A 313 -16.07 14.84 33.24
C SER A 313 -16.43 15.92 34.25
N PRO A 314 -17.07 15.59 35.39
CA PRO A 314 -17.35 16.56 36.46
C PRO A 314 -16.07 17.22 36.98
N ALA A 315 -14.93 16.55 36.88
CA ALA A 315 -13.63 17.11 37.25
C ALA A 315 -13.21 18.21 36.27
N ILE A 316 -13.32 17.96 34.96
CA ILE A 316 -12.98 18.94 33.92
C ILE A 316 -13.91 20.16 33.97
N ASN A 317 -15.21 19.97 34.17
CA ASN A 317 -16.16 21.09 34.31
C ASN A 317 -15.83 21.99 35.52
N LYS A 318 -15.37 21.41 36.63
CA LYS A 318 -14.85 22.17 37.78
C LYS A 318 -13.60 22.95 37.41
N VAL A 319 -12.71 22.37 36.59
CA VAL A 319 -11.51 23.06 36.09
C VAL A 319 -11.90 24.27 35.24
N VAL A 320 -12.82 24.12 34.28
CA VAL A 320 -13.31 25.22 33.44
C VAL A 320 -13.90 26.33 34.30
N THR A 321 -14.80 25.99 35.23
CA THR A 321 -15.44 26.96 36.13
C THR A 321 -14.41 27.70 36.99
N TYR A 322 -13.41 26.99 37.51
CA TYR A 322 -12.30 27.58 38.24
C TYR A 322 -11.49 28.53 37.35
N SER A 323 -11.09 28.09 36.15
CA SER A 323 -10.33 28.91 35.21
C SER A 323 -11.10 30.16 34.77
N GLN A 324 -12.40 30.07 34.55
CA GLN A 324 -13.26 31.22 34.24
C GLN A 324 -13.31 32.21 35.42
N THR A 325 -13.39 31.70 36.65
CA THR A 325 -13.39 32.54 37.85
C THR A 325 -12.05 33.26 38.02
N GLU A 326 -10.93 32.58 37.80
CA GLU A 326 -9.59 33.21 37.87
C GLU A 326 -9.36 34.19 36.71
N LEU A 327 -9.93 33.90 35.52
CA LEU A 327 -9.94 34.80 34.38
C LEU A 327 -10.66 36.12 34.71
N ASP A 328 -11.86 36.04 35.28
CA ASP A 328 -12.63 37.21 35.67
C ASP A 328 -11.89 38.09 36.67
N LYS A 329 -11.13 37.48 37.59
CA LYS A 329 -10.24 38.21 38.51
C LYS A 329 -9.12 38.93 37.75
N LEU A 330 -8.46 38.28 36.78
CA LEU A 330 -7.42 38.91 35.96
C LEU A 330 -7.96 40.09 35.17
N VAL A 331 -9.10 39.92 34.49
CA VAL A 331 -9.72 40.99 33.69
C VAL A 331 -10.13 42.16 34.58
N LYS A 332 -10.70 41.89 35.77
CA LYS A 332 -10.99 42.94 36.76
C LYS A 332 -9.72 43.67 37.20
N MET A 333 -8.64 42.97 37.52
CA MET A 333 -7.37 43.61 37.90
C MET A 333 -6.78 44.44 36.76
N ILE A 334 -6.81 43.96 35.51
CA ILE A 334 -6.37 44.73 34.33
C ILE A 334 -7.21 46.01 34.19
N ASN A 335 -8.53 45.91 34.37
CA ASN A 335 -9.42 47.05 34.29
C ASN A 335 -9.18 48.07 35.40
N LEU A 336 -8.76 47.66 36.61
CA LEU A 336 -8.38 48.61 37.65
C LEU A 336 -7.23 49.51 37.19
N PHE A 337 -6.16 48.94 36.63
CA PHE A 337 -5.05 49.72 36.10
C PHE A 337 -5.45 50.50 34.84
N SER A 338 -6.13 49.87 33.88
CA SER A 338 -6.46 50.52 32.62
C SER A 338 -7.45 51.67 32.79
N VAL A 339 -8.48 51.52 33.63
CA VAL A 339 -9.44 52.62 33.86
C VAL A 339 -8.76 53.77 34.59
N ALA A 340 -7.93 53.49 35.60
CA ALA A 340 -7.22 54.50 36.37
C ALA A 340 -6.25 55.34 35.50
N TYR A 341 -5.50 54.70 34.61
CA TYR A 341 -4.40 55.37 33.89
C TYR A 341 -4.68 55.68 32.42
N THR A 342 -5.63 54.99 31.78
CA THR A 342 -5.93 55.14 30.34
C THR A 342 -7.40 55.42 30.03
N LYS A 343 -8.30 55.36 31.03
CA LYS A 343 -9.76 55.46 30.87
C LYS A 343 -10.36 54.46 29.87
N LYS A 344 -9.69 53.34 29.66
CA LYS A 344 -10.17 52.22 28.83
C LYS A 344 -10.59 51.06 29.72
N SER A 345 -11.53 50.27 29.23
CA SER A 345 -11.93 49.01 29.84
C SER A 345 -11.86 47.89 28.80
N TYR A 346 -11.55 46.69 29.29
CA TYR A 346 -11.40 45.49 28.50
C TYR A 346 -12.35 44.39 28.99
N THR A 347 -12.89 43.67 28.03
CA THR A 347 -13.62 42.41 28.17
C THR A 347 -12.74 41.27 27.68
N VAL A 348 -13.17 40.02 27.86
CA VAL A 348 -12.44 38.84 27.36
C VAL A 348 -12.27 38.91 25.84
N GLU A 349 -13.25 39.46 25.11
CA GLU A 349 -13.26 39.50 23.64
C GLU A 349 -12.32 40.57 23.06
N ASN A 350 -12.13 41.70 23.76
CA ASN A 350 -11.35 42.83 23.28
C ASN A 350 -9.95 42.95 23.92
N ILE A 351 -9.63 42.11 24.91
CA ILE A 351 -8.34 42.09 25.61
C ILE A 351 -7.14 41.89 24.67
N LYS A 352 -7.36 41.30 23.49
CA LYS A 352 -6.35 41.18 22.43
C LYS A 352 -5.81 42.52 21.93
N THR A 353 -6.56 43.60 22.10
CA THR A 353 -6.12 44.95 21.72
C THR A 353 -5.29 45.65 22.80
N LEU A 354 -5.25 45.08 24.01
CA LEU A 354 -4.44 45.61 25.10
C LEU A 354 -2.97 45.32 24.83
N LYS A 355 -2.17 46.39 24.78
CA LYS A 355 -0.71 46.32 24.80
C LYS A 355 -0.23 46.56 26.22
N LEU A 356 0.20 45.50 26.90
CA LEU A 356 0.65 45.59 28.29
C LEU A 356 1.81 46.58 28.48
N ASP A 357 2.73 46.67 27.51
CA ASP A 357 3.87 47.59 27.58
C ASP A 357 3.44 49.07 27.51
N GLU A 358 2.43 49.39 26.70
CA GLU A 358 1.87 50.75 26.63
C GLU A 358 1.16 51.11 27.92
N LEU A 359 0.40 50.17 28.51
CA LEU A 359 -0.23 50.38 29.81
C LEU A 359 0.83 50.57 30.91
N ARG A 360 1.87 49.72 30.92
CA ARG A 360 2.99 49.77 31.86
C ARG A 360 3.72 51.11 31.83
N ALA A 361 3.93 51.68 30.64
CA ALA A 361 4.64 52.96 30.48
C ALA A 361 3.92 54.17 31.10
N ILE A 362 2.61 54.06 31.34
CA ILE A 362 1.77 55.15 31.87
C ILE A 362 1.53 54.97 33.39
N ILE A 363 1.87 53.81 33.95
CA ILE A 363 1.71 53.52 35.38
C ILE A 363 2.79 54.24 36.20
N PRO A 364 2.43 54.89 37.33
CA PRO A 364 3.39 55.48 38.27
C PRO A 364 4.46 54.48 38.71
N ILE A 365 5.72 54.94 38.82
CA ILE A 365 6.89 54.10 39.09
C ILE A 365 6.73 53.25 40.36
N ASP A 366 6.05 53.77 41.39
CA ASP A 366 5.79 53.06 42.65
C ASP A 366 4.79 51.90 42.49
N GLN A 367 3.94 51.94 41.48
CA GLN A 367 2.94 50.91 41.16
C GLN A 367 3.43 49.90 40.12
N VAL A 368 4.51 50.21 39.39
CA VAL A 368 5.11 49.31 38.38
C VAL A 368 5.50 47.95 38.96
N PRO A 369 6.13 47.83 40.15
CA PRO A 369 6.46 46.51 40.72
C PRO A 369 5.22 45.65 40.98
N LEU A 370 4.12 46.25 41.43
CA LEU A 370 2.86 45.54 41.64
C LEU A 370 2.26 45.09 40.31
N PHE A 371 2.27 45.95 39.29
CA PHE A 371 1.83 45.60 37.94
C PHE A 371 2.66 44.46 37.34
N ASP A 372 3.99 44.57 37.36
CA ASP A 372 4.92 43.57 36.81
C ASP A 372 4.81 42.23 37.56
N SER A 373 4.49 42.25 38.87
CA SER A 373 4.24 41.02 39.63
C SER A 373 2.95 40.29 39.23
N LYS A 374 2.00 41.00 38.62
CA LYS A 374 0.67 40.49 38.25
C LYS A 374 0.50 40.30 36.75
N PHE A 375 1.27 40.99 35.92
CA PHE A 375 1.13 41.00 34.49
C PHE A 375 2.49 40.88 33.81
N ASP A 376 2.63 39.80 33.06
CA ASP A 376 3.74 39.57 32.14
C ASP A 376 3.21 39.33 30.71
N GLN A 377 4.13 39.10 29.78
CA GLN A 377 3.84 38.80 28.37
C GLN A 377 2.99 37.53 28.14
N ILE A 378 2.89 36.64 29.13
CA ILE A 378 2.13 35.38 29.07
C ILE A 378 0.67 35.58 29.52
N THR A 379 0.38 36.67 30.22
CA THR A 379 -0.95 36.96 30.78
C THR A 379 -2.03 37.08 29.70
N ILE A 380 -1.82 37.90 28.68
CA ILE A 380 -2.81 38.07 27.59
C ILE A 380 -3.02 36.74 26.82
N PRO A 381 -1.96 36.01 26.39
CA PRO A 381 -2.14 34.68 25.80
C PRO A 381 -2.95 33.71 26.66
N ALA A 382 -2.79 33.74 27.98
CA ALA A 382 -3.54 32.86 28.88
C ALA A 382 -5.00 33.26 29.03
N ILE A 383 -5.30 34.55 29.09
CA ILE A 383 -6.68 35.07 29.08
C ILE A 383 -7.40 34.58 27.80
N LEU A 384 -6.72 34.65 26.66
CA LEU A 384 -7.22 34.15 25.38
C LEU A 384 -7.28 32.61 25.29
N SER A 385 -6.65 31.91 26.23
CA SER A 385 -6.62 30.43 26.28
C SER A 385 -7.78 29.83 27.07
N VAL A 386 -8.46 30.59 27.93
CA VAL A 386 -9.60 30.06 28.71
C VAL A 386 -10.81 29.70 27.85
N PRO A 387 -11.22 30.51 26.84
CA PRO A 387 -12.24 30.05 25.88
C PRO A 387 -11.82 28.81 25.10
N ARG A 388 -10.51 28.63 24.85
CA ARG A 388 -10.00 27.39 24.25
C ARG A 388 -10.10 26.21 25.20
N LEU A 389 -9.94 26.43 26.51
CA LEU A 389 -10.13 25.41 27.52
C LEU A 389 -11.58 24.93 27.57
N GLU A 390 -12.54 25.83 27.47
CA GLU A 390 -13.97 25.47 27.35
C GLU A 390 -14.21 24.58 26.13
N ASN A 391 -13.67 24.96 24.96
CA ASN A 391 -13.73 24.12 23.76
C ASN A 391 -13.03 22.76 23.93
N ILE A 392 -11.95 22.70 24.72
CA ILE A 392 -11.26 21.44 25.06
C ILE A 392 -12.14 20.57 25.97
N ALA A 393 -12.74 21.17 26.99
CA ALA A 393 -13.60 20.48 27.95
C ALA A 393 -14.88 19.94 27.31
N GLU A 394 -15.42 20.65 26.32
CA GLU A 394 -16.57 20.21 25.53
C GLU A 394 -16.18 19.35 24.32
N CYS A 395 -14.89 19.05 24.14
CA CYS A 395 -14.37 18.35 22.97
C CYS A 395 -14.78 18.93 21.60
N LYS A 396 -15.15 20.21 21.54
CA LYS A 396 -15.52 20.89 20.29
C LYS A 396 -14.42 20.81 19.25
N PHE A 397 -13.15 20.94 19.67
CA PHE A 397 -12.00 20.82 18.78
C PHE A 397 -11.90 19.42 18.13
N VAL A 398 -12.33 18.37 18.84
CA VAL A 398 -12.37 17.00 18.32
C VAL A 398 -13.45 16.89 17.25
N LYS A 399 -14.62 17.47 17.51
CA LYS A 399 -15.71 17.52 16.54
C LYS A 399 -15.31 18.26 15.27
N ASP A 400 -14.70 19.44 15.38
CA ASP A 400 -14.20 20.22 14.24
C ASP A 400 -13.15 19.42 13.45
N TYR A 401 -12.24 18.75 14.15
CA TYR A 401 -11.21 17.93 13.54
C TYR A 401 -11.76 16.68 12.84
N PHE A 402 -12.74 16.00 13.44
CA PHE A 402 -13.40 14.85 12.82
C PHE A 402 -14.26 15.26 11.63
N ASN A 403 -14.91 16.42 11.69
CA ASN A 403 -15.62 16.97 10.53
C ASN A 403 -14.65 17.30 9.39
N TYR A 404 -13.50 17.91 9.70
CA TYR A 404 -12.41 18.09 8.73
C TYR A 404 -11.94 16.74 8.18
N THR A 405 -11.78 15.73 9.03
CA THR A 405 -11.30 14.40 8.62
C THR A 405 -12.28 13.71 7.68
N LYS A 406 -13.57 13.69 8.04
CA LYS A 406 -14.64 13.15 7.21
C LYS A 406 -14.60 13.76 5.82
N ASN A 407 -14.59 15.09 5.74
CA ASN A 407 -14.71 15.81 4.48
C ASN A 407 -13.45 15.78 3.59
N ASN A 408 -12.26 15.50 4.15
CA ASN A 408 -11.01 15.55 3.39
C ASN A 408 -10.33 14.19 3.22
N TYR A 409 -10.66 13.19 4.04
CA TYR A 409 -9.90 11.93 4.04
C TYR A 409 -10.78 10.69 3.86
N CYS A 410 -12.02 10.66 4.35
CA CYS A 410 -12.78 9.40 4.35
C CYS A 410 -13.05 8.86 2.94
N ASP A 411 -13.52 9.72 2.03
CA ASP A 411 -13.78 9.31 0.64
C ASP A 411 -12.48 8.95 -0.08
N GLU A 412 -11.41 9.73 0.12
CA GLU A 412 -10.11 9.53 -0.54
C GLU A 412 -9.42 8.24 -0.06
N ILE A 413 -9.48 7.93 1.25
CA ILE A 413 -8.92 6.71 1.82
C ILE A 413 -9.69 5.49 1.31
N ILE A 414 -11.02 5.52 1.31
CA ILE A 414 -11.85 4.40 0.84
C ILE A 414 -11.60 4.15 -0.65
N ASP A 415 -11.62 5.20 -1.47
CA ASP A 415 -11.32 5.11 -2.91
C ASP A 415 -9.89 4.60 -3.16
N GLY A 416 -8.91 5.12 -2.43
CA GLY A 416 -7.52 4.69 -2.51
C GLY A 416 -7.36 3.20 -2.19
N VAL A 417 -7.95 2.70 -1.10
CA VAL A 417 -7.84 1.29 -0.76
C VAL A 417 -8.59 0.40 -1.76
N ASN A 418 -9.77 0.82 -2.23
CA ASN A 418 -10.51 0.09 -3.25
C ASN A 418 -9.70 -0.05 -4.55
N LYS A 419 -9.03 1.02 -5.00
CA LYS A 419 -8.14 0.97 -6.16
C LYS A 419 -6.96 0.02 -5.98
N ILE A 420 -6.41 -0.09 -4.76
CA ILE A 420 -5.37 -1.08 -4.46
C ILE A 420 -5.93 -2.50 -4.63
N VAL A 421 -7.08 -2.80 -4.04
CA VAL A 421 -7.68 -4.14 -4.14
C VAL A 421 -8.02 -4.50 -5.59
N ILE A 422 -8.57 -3.55 -6.36
CA ILE A 422 -8.84 -3.72 -7.80
C ILE A 422 -7.53 -4.00 -8.56
N SER A 423 -6.46 -3.26 -8.25
CA SER A 423 -5.15 -3.51 -8.85
C SER A 423 -4.64 -4.92 -8.57
N GLU A 424 -4.72 -5.39 -7.32
CA GLU A 424 -4.31 -6.75 -6.95
C GLU A 424 -5.13 -7.79 -7.71
N ILE A 425 -6.46 -7.62 -7.81
CA ILE A 425 -7.34 -8.52 -8.58
C ILE A 425 -6.94 -8.55 -10.06
N LEU A 426 -6.71 -7.39 -10.67
CA LEU A 426 -6.32 -7.29 -12.09
C LEU A 426 -5.00 -8.04 -12.34
N ILE A 427 -4.01 -7.87 -11.45
CA ILE A 427 -2.73 -8.56 -11.54
C ILE A 427 -2.93 -10.07 -11.34
N SER A 428 -3.62 -10.51 -10.29
CA SER A 428 -3.84 -11.95 -10.04
C SER A 428 -4.56 -12.64 -11.20
N VAL A 429 -5.62 -12.02 -11.74
CA VAL A 429 -6.42 -12.60 -12.83
C VAL A 429 -5.61 -12.72 -14.11
N ILE A 430 -4.80 -11.71 -14.47
CA ILE A 430 -4.04 -11.75 -15.73
C ILE A 430 -2.88 -12.75 -15.69
N TRP A 431 -2.36 -13.05 -14.50
CA TRP A 431 -1.29 -14.04 -14.32
C TRP A 431 -1.77 -15.50 -14.36
N ILE A 432 -3.05 -15.79 -14.10
CA ILE A 432 -3.59 -17.16 -14.22
C ILE A 432 -3.39 -17.73 -15.63
N PRO A 433 -3.81 -17.04 -16.72
CA PRO A 433 -3.49 -17.47 -18.08
C PRO A 433 -1.99 -17.56 -18.34
N GLY A 434 -1.21 -16.57 -17.86
CA GLY A 434 0.25 -16.55 -18.02
C GLY A 434 0.92 -17.81 -17.45
N PHE A 435 0.48 -18.24 -16.26
CA PHE A 435 0.93 -19.48 -15.63
C PHE A 435 0.54 -20.71 -16.46
N ILE A 436 -0.72 -20.82 -16.89
CA ILE A 436 -1.19 -21.93 -17.74
C ILE A 436 -0.36 -22.02 -19.02
N PHE A 437 -0.11 -20.89 -19.69
CA PHE A 437 0.71 -20.83 -20.89
C PHE A 437 2.15 -21.27 -20.62
N ALA A 438 2.77 -20.78 -19.54
CA ALA A 438 4.13 -21.16 -19.16
C ALA A 438 4.24 -22.67 -18.93
N VAL A 439 3.24 -23.28 -18.26
CA VAL A 439 3.19 -24.74 -18.05
C VAL A 439 3.09 -25.49 -19.38
N ILE A 440 2.21 -25.07 -20.30
CA ILE A 440 2.03 -25.74 -21.60
C ILE A 440 3.32 -25.68 -22.43
N TYR A 441 3.91 -24.49 -22.61
CA TYR A 441 5.08 -24.29 -23.47
C TYR A 441 6.36 -24.92 -22.91
N SER A 442 6.45 -25.04 -21.60
CA SER A 442 7.58 -25.70 -20.97
C SER A 442 7.69 -27.20 -21.29
N LYS A 443 6.64 -27.83 -21.83
CA LYS A 443 6.58 -29.25 -22.24
C LYS A 443 7.11 -29.51 -23.66
N ASP A 444 6.95 -28.57 -24.59
CA ASP A 444 7.23 -28.79 -26.01
C ASP A 444 8.72 -28.74 -26.38
N GLY A 445 9.53 -28.01 -25.60
CA GLY A 445 10.97 -27.88 -25.86
C GLY A 445 11.79 -29.18 -25.79
N THR A 446 11.21 -30.29 -25.31
CA THR A 446 11.90 -31.58 -25.17
C THR A 446 11.78 -32.46 -26.43
N ILE A 447 10.91 -32.14 -27.38
CA ILE A 447 10.55 -33.07 -28.47
C ILE A 447 11.41 -32.87 -29.73
N ASN A 448 11.95 -31.68 -29.99
CA ASN A 448 12.53 -31.35 -31.30
C ASN A 448 14.05 -31.52 -31.45
N ASN A 449 14.78 -31.88 -30.40
CA ASN A 449 16.25 -32.08 -30.50
C ASN A 449 16.67 -33.52 -30.83
N GLU A 450 15.74 -34.49 -30.90
CA GLU A 450 16.07 -35.92 -31.05
C GLU A 450 15.68 -36.53 -32.41
N SER A 451 14.95 -35.82 -33.27
CA SER A 451 14.45 -36.39 -34.55
C SER A 451 15.41 -36.21 -35.75
N ASN A 452 16.66 -35.79 -35.53
CA ASN A 452 17.65 -35.59 -36.60
C ASN A 452 18.84 -36.57 -36.55
N SER A 453 18.80 -37.58 -35.69
CA SER A 453 19.74 -38.70 -35.72
C SER A 453 19.08 -39.90 -36.41
N ASN A 454 19.73 -40.46 -37.42
CA ASN A 454 19.32 -41.62 -38.24
C ASN A 454 18.35 -41.39 -39.42
N SER A 455 18.77 -40.58 -40.39
CA SER A 455 18.42 -40.84 -41.80
C SER A 455 19.60 -40.57 -42.74
N ASN A 456 20.75 -41.19 -42.48
CA ASN A 456 21.74 -41.46 -43.53
C ASN A 456 21.60 -42.94 -43.91
N ASN A 457 20.61 -43.23 -44.74
CA ASN A 457 20.58 -44.48 -45.48
C ASN A 457 21.32 -44.24 -46.80
N ASN A 458 22.43 -44.95 -46.93
CA ASN A 458 23.20 -45.18 -48.15
C ASN A 458 22.38 -45.09 -49.44
N GLN A 459 22.78 -44.21 -50.34
CA GLN A 459 22.50 -44.34 -51.76
C GLN A 459 23.79 -44.05 -52.53
N ASN A 460 24.51 -45.13 -52.86
CA ASN A 460 25.72 -45.14 -53.68
C ASN A 460 25.39 -45.14 -55.19
N ASN A 461 26.28 -44.50 -55.97
CA ASN A 461 26.55 -44.60 -57.43
C ASN A 461 25.48 -44.01 -58.40
N HIS A 462 25.81 -43.31 -59.50
CA HIS A 462 26.83 -43.60 -60.53
C HIS A 462 27.02 -42.40 -61.53
N ASN A 463 28.25 -42.19 -62.01
CA ASN A 463 28.74 -41.72 -63.33
C ASN A 463 28.55 -40.30 -63.94
N ASN A 464 29.74 -39.75 -64.28
CA ASN A 464 30.25 -39.17 -65.54
C ASN A 464 29.92 -37.76 -66.08
N GLU A 465 31.04 -37.15 -66.53
CA GLU A 465 31.30 -36.34 -67.74
C GLU A 465 31.22 -34.80 -67.71
N GLU A 466 32.43 -34.22 -67.84
CA GLU A 466 32.92 -33.19 -68.78
C GLU A 466 32.03 -31.99 -69.19
N GLY A 467 32.64 -30.80 -69.17
CA GLY A 467 32.13 -29.61 -69.86
C GLY A 467 32.78 -28.31 -69.38
N ASP A 468 33.62 -27.75 -70.26
CA ASP A 468 34.51 -26.59 -70.14
C ASP A 468 33.85 -25.19 -70.06
N GLU A 469 34.75 -24.20 -69.82
CA GLU A 469 34.76 -22.77 -70.24
C GLU A 469 33.92 -21.74 -69.44
N GLU A 470 34.60 -20.82 -68.72
CA GLU A 470 34.89 -19.40 -69.06
C GLU A 470 33.72 -18.44 -68.66
N GLU A 471 33.84 -17.21 -68.18
CA GLU A 471 34.88 -16.19 -68.07
C GLU A 471 34.39 -15.10 -67.05
N GLU A 472 35.33 -14.27 -66.55
CA GLU A 472 35.18 -12.88 -66.05
C GLU A 472 34.07 -12.49 -65.02
N VAL A 473 34.32 -11.71 -63.97
CA VAL A 473 34.77 -10.30 -64.00
C VAL A 473 35.44 -9.93 -62.65
N ARG A 474 36.61 -9.30 -62.74
CA ARG A 474 37.25 -8.54 -61.65
C ARG A 474 36.53 -7.23 -61.37
N GLY A 475 36.44 -6.86 -60.10
CA GLY A 475 36.20 -5.47 -59.68
C GLY A 475 36.48 -5.28 -58.19
N PRO A 476 37.53 -4.52 -57.80
CA PRO A 476 37.88 -4.29 -56.41
C PRO A 476 37.11 -3.09 -55.86
N ASN A 477 36.88 -3.04 -54.55
CA ASN A 477 36.95 -1.71 -53.93
C ASN A 477 37.49 -1.71 -52.50
N ASN A 478 38.42 -0.79 -52.38
CA ASN A 478 39.19 -0.38 -51.24
C ASN A 478 38.32 0.41 -50.24
N ASN A 479 38.60 0.19 -48.95
CA ASN A 479 39.03 1.22 -48.00
C ASN A 479 38.07 2.39 -47.70
N ILE A 480 37.82 2.66 -46.41
CA ILE A 480 38.05 3.97 -45.74
C ILE A 480 37.37 4.00 -44.35
N ASN A 481 38.21 4.28 -43.35
CA ASN A 481 37.91 4.84 -42.03
C ASN A 481 36.85 5.96 -42.06
N ASN A 482 36.05 6.09 -41.01
CA ASN A 482 36.16 7.26 -40.12
C ASN A 482 35.26 7.19 -38.89
N ASN A 483 35.90 7.55 -37.77
CA ASN A 483 35.32 8.17 -36.57
C ASN A 483 34.25 9.21 -36.88
N ILE A 484 33.29 9.36 -35.96
CA ILE A 484 32.82 10.60 -35.29
C ILE A 484 31.75 10.13 -34.29
N GLN A 485 32.00 10.11 -32.98
CA GLN A 485 31.96 11.22 -32.01
C GLN A 485 30.54 11.74 -31.71
N ASN A 486 30.21 11.67 -30.42
CA ASN A 486 29.27 12.49 -29.65
C ASN A 486 27.84 12.74 -30.17
N ASN A 487 26.86 12.43 -29.33
CA ASN A 487 26.12 13.52 -28.70
C ASN A 487 25.40 13.10 -27.42
N ASN A 488 25.50 14.02 -26.46
CA ASN A 488 24.77 14.10 -25.20
C ASN A 488 23.26 14.21 -25.43
N ASN A 489 22.50 13.63 -24.49
CA ASN A 489 21.59 14.38 -23.63
C ASN A 489 21.43 13.64 -22.30
#